data_AF-A0A401HSA0-F1
#
_entry.id   AF-A0A401HSA0-F1
#
_cell.length_a   1.000
_cell.length_b   1.000
_cell.length_c   1.000
_cell.angle_alpha   90.00
_cell.angle_beta   90.00
_cell.angle_gamma   90.00
#
_symmetry.space_group_name_H-M   'P 1'
#
loop_
_entity.id
_entity.type
_entity.pdbx_description
1 polymer ?
#
loop_
_entity_poly.entity_id
_entity_poly.type
_entity_poly.pdbx_seq_one_letter_code
_entity_poly.pdbx_strand_id
1 'polypeptide(L)'
;MFWPRIFQSLNASVPELYAAELLGLNEQTRPYGVVLTEQEIAMIMVARDQVLQSYGRVELGIDVTKEMVEQFASSAYVEQESYAETLMALHEIFYNLKNETEDRISDYQLIHMMKRLYEEECAGSLDLLQSRLEAYAEQCRVEAMKNDSDLEGDDAAWQLKR
;
A
#
# COMPACT_ATOMS: atom_id res chain seq x y z
N MET A 1 27.79 -27.40 -32.25
CA MET A 1 27.34 -27.58 -30.85
C MET A 1 26.77 -26.24 -30.41
N PHE A 2 25.44 -26.15 -30.37
CA PHE A 2 24.68 -24.92 -30.13
C PHE A 2 24.84 -24.47 -28.68
N TRP A 3 25.48 -23.33 -28.47
CA TRP A 3 25.40 -22.58 -27.21
C TRP A 3 24.25 -21.58 -27.33
N PRO A 4 23.27 -21.58 -26.41
CA PRO A 4 22.14 -20.66 -26.50
C PRO A 4 22.57 -19.25 -26.10
N ARG A 5 22.17 -18.27 -26.92
CA ARG A 5 22.34 -16.82 -26.72
C ARG A 5 21.42 -16.31 -25.59
N ILE A 6 21.61 -16.75 -24.34
CA ILE A 6 20.80 -16.26 -23.20
C ILE A 6 21.61 -15.41 -22.21
N PHE A 7 22.87 -15.10 -22.50
CA PHE A 7 23.66 -14.17 -21.69
C PHE A 7 24.24 -13.03 -22.52
N GLN A 8 23.38 -12.39 -23.34
CA GLN A 8 23.65 -11.02 -23.79
C GLN A 8 22.95 -10.06 -22.83
N SER A 9 23.65 -9.74 -21.74
CA SER A 9 23.52 -8.50 -20.95
C SER A 9 22.12 -7.93 -20.73
N LEU A 10 21.43 -8.38 -19.68
CA LEU A 10 20.40 -7.57 -19.01
C LEU A 10 21.09 -6.81 -17.87
N ASN A 11 21.69 -5.66 -18.20
CA ASN A 11 22.03 -4.66 -17.18
C ASN A 11 20.85 -3.69 -17.06
N ALA A 12 19.66 -4.23 -16.77
CA ALA A 12 18.47 -3.42 -16.57
C ALA A 12 18.59 -2.70 -15.22
N SER A 13 18.21 -1.42 -15.19
CA SER A 13 18.16 -0.69 -13.92
C SER A 13 17.02 -1.23 -13.03
N VAL A 14 17.12 -1.04 -11.72
CA VAL A 14 16.05 -1.45 -10.78
C VAL A 14 14.69 -0.84 -11.17
N PRO A 15 14.57 0.45 -11.53
CA PRO A 15 13.32 1.01 -12.03
C PRO A 15 12.77 0.33 -13.29
N GLU A 16 13.63 -0.08 -14.23
CA GLU A 16 13.21 -0.82 -15.43
C GLU A 16 12.65 -2.19 -15.08
N LEU A 17 13.22 -2.89 -14.09
CA LEU A 17 12.70 -4.16 -13.60
C LEU A 17 11.32 -3.99 -12.96
N TYR A 18 11.14 -2.95 -12.15
CA TYR A 18 9.85 -2.64 -11.51
C TYR A 18 8.77 -2.28 -12.52
N ALA A 19 9.11 -1.46 -13.51
CA ALA A 19 8.19 -1.15 -14.59
C ALA A 19 7.79 -2.41 -15.37
N ALA A 20 8.74 -3.30 -15.67
CA ALA A 20 8.46 -4.56 -16.36
C ALA A 20 7.56 -5.50 -15.53
N GLU A 21 7.78 -5.61 -14.22
CA GLU A 21 6.91 -6.39 -13.32
C GLU A 21 5.48 -5.84 -13.31
N LEU A 22 5.31 -4.51 -13.18
CA LEU A 22 3.99 -3.87 -13.16
C LEU A 22 3.28 -3.99 -14.52
N LEU A 23 4.01 -3.87 -15.64
CA LEU A 23 3.45 -4.12 -16.97
C LEU A 23 2.96 -5.57 -17.13
N GLY A 24 3.66 -6.53 -16.52
CA GLY A 24 3.27 -7.93 -16.52
C GLY A 24 1.93 -8.18 -15.85
N LEU A 25 1.56 -7.38 -14.85
CA LEU A 25 0.26 -7.49 -14.16
C LEU A 25 -0.93 -7.19 -15.08
N ASN A 26 -0.72 -6.49 -16.19
CA ASN A 26 -1.77 -6.24 -17.18
C ASN A 26 -2.39 -7.50 -17.77
N GLU A 27 -1.68 -8.64 -17.75
CA GLU A 27 -2.26 -9.92 -18.14
C GLU A 27 -3.40 -10.34 -17.21
N GLN A 28 -3.29 -10.00 -15.93
CA GLN A 28 -4.25 -10.34 -14.89
C GLN A 28 -5.34 -9.28 -14.71
N THR A 29 -5.02 -8.01 -14.96
CA THR A 29 -5.96 -6.90 -14.74
C THR A 29 -6.87 -6.64 -15.94
N ARG A 30 -6.43 -6.97 -17.18
CA ARG A 30 -7.21 -6.79 -18.41
C ARG A 30 -8.61 -7.41 -18.38
N PRO A 31 -8.85 -8.61 -17.81
CA PRO A 31 -10.21 -9.16 -17.68
C PRO A 31 -11.19 -8.30 -16.87
N TYR A 32 -10.68 -7.43 -15.99
CA TYR A 32 -11.48 -6.47 -15.23
C TYR A 32 -11.67 -5.14 -15.96
N GLY A 33 -11.11 -4.99 -17.16
CA GLY A 33 -11.28 -3.81 -18.01
C GLY A 33 -10.24 -2.70 -17.83
N VAL A 34 -9.21 -2.93 -17.02
CA VAL A 34 -8.14 -1.95 -16.76
C VAL A 34 -6.76 -2.48 -17.17
N VAL A 35 -5.93 -1.60 -17.74
CA VAL A 35 -4.57 -1.87 -18.23
C VAL A 35 -3.73 -0.62 -18.01
N LEU A 36 -2.60 -0.75 -17.32
CA LEU A 36 -1.66 0.36 -17.13
C LEU A 36 -0.69 0.46 -18.31
N THR A 37 -0.49 1.67 -18.80
CA THR A 37 0.57 2.02 -19.75
C THR A 37 1.91 2.21 -19.03
N GLU A 38 3.01 2.17 -19.79
CA GLU A 38 4.35 2.50 -19.27
C GLU A 38 4.39 3.88 -18.61
N GLN A 39 3.69 4.85 -19.20
CA GLN A 39 3.64 6.21 -18.68
C GLN A 39 2.85 6.30 -17.36
N GLU A 40 1.73 5.59 -17.24
CA GLU A 40 0.97 5.51 -15.98
C GLU A 40 1.77 4.83 -14.87
N ILE A 41 2.47 3.75 -15.19
CA ILE A 41 3.37 3.08 -14.23
C ILE A 41 4.46 4.05 -13.75
N ALA A 42 5.09 4.80 -14.66
CA ALA A 42 6.07 5.81 -14.28
C ALA A 42 5.47 6.88 -13.35
N MET A 43 4.23 7.34 -13.62
CA MET A 43 3.54 8.29 -12.74
C MET A 43 3.26 7.70 -11.36
N ILE A 44 2.77 6.46 -11.28
CA ILE A 44 2.50 5.76 -10.01
C ILE A 44 3.79 5.63 -9.19
N MET A 45 4.89 5.22 -9.82
CA MET A 45 6.18 5.07 -9.14
C MET A 45 6.71 6.41 -8.62
N VAL A 46 6.62 7.48 -9.40
CA VAL A 46 7.02 8.83 -8.97
C VAL A 46 6.16 9.31 -7.80
N ALA A 47 4.84 9.15 -7.87
CA ALA A 47 3.93 9.54 -6.79
C ALA A 47 4.23 8.75 -5.51
N ARG A 48 4.44 7.43 -5.62
CA ARG A 48 4.85 6.57 -4.51
C ARG A 48 6.14 7.09 -3.87
N ASP A 49 7.18 7.34 -4.66
CA ASP A 49 8.48 7.76 -4.15
C ASP A 49 8.39 9.13 -3.43
N GLN A 50 7.56 10.04 -3.93
CA GLN A 50 7.28 11.33 -3.28
C GLN A 50 6.59 11.13 -1.93
N VAL A 51 5.61 10.23 -1.84
CA VAL A 51 4.92 9.91 -0.58
C VAL A 51 5.87 9.24 0.42
N LEU A 52 6.67 8.28 -0.01
CA LEU A 52 7.67 7.65 0.85
C LEU A 52 8.66 8.70 1.39
N GLN A 53 9.14 9.59 0.52
CA GLN A 53 10.03 10.67 0.90
C GLN A 53 9.39 11.64 1.90
N SER A 54 8.14 12.07 1.68
CA SER A 54 7.45 13.02 2.56
C SER A 54 7.24 12.44 3.96
N TYR A 55 7.04 11.13 4.05
CA TYR A 55 6.89 10.39 5.30
C TYR A 55 8.20 9.86 5.88
N GLY A 56 9.36 10.15 5.26
CA GLY A 56 10.68 9.69 5.74
C GLY A 56 10.87 8.17 5.69
N ARG A 57 10.14 7.48 4.81
CA ARG A 57 10.20 6.02 4.64
C ARG A 57 11.17 5.65 3.51
N VAL A 58 11.81 4.49 3.67
CA VAL A 58 12.66 3.89 2.64
C VAL A 58 12.16 2.49 2.36
N GLU A 59 11.71 2.25 1.13
CA GLU A 59 11.29 0.93 0.67
C GLU A 59 12.03 0.56 -0.61
N LEU A 60 12.56 -0.67 -0.65
CA LEU A 60 13.35 -1.13 -1.78
C LEU A 60 12.51 -1.83 -2.84
N GLY A 61 11.45 -2.58 -2.46
CA GLY A 61 10.61 -3.37 -3.37
C GLY A 61 9.38 -2.63 -3.89
N ILE A 62 8.50 -3.35 -4.60
CA ILE A 62 7.23 -2.84 -5.14
C ILE A 62 6.03 -3.72 -4.79
N ASP A 63 6.15 -4.57 -3.75
CA ASP A 63 5.10 -5.56 -3.43
C ASP A 63 3.78 -4.89 -3.03
N VAL A 64 3.83 -3.79 -2.27
CA VAL A 64 2.65 -2.95 -1.97
C VAL A 64 1.97 -2.46 -3.24
N THR A 65 2.75 -1.93 -4.19
CA THR A 65 2.23 -1.42 -5.46
C THR A 65 1.61 -2.53 -6.31
N LYS A 66 2.25 -3.70 -6.40
CA LYS A 66 1.71 -4.86 -7.12
C LYS A 66 0.38 -5.33 -6.53
N GLU A 67 0.33 -5.45 -5.21
CA GLU A 67 -0.90 -5.84 -4.51
C GLU A 67 -2.02 -4.81 -4.71
N MET A 68 -1.72 -3.50 -4.65
CA MET A 68 -2.72 -2.46 -4.94
C MET A 68 -3.26 -2.56 -6.37
N VAL A 69 -2.37 -2.77 -7.36
CA VAL A 69 -2.74 -2.97 -8.77
C VAL A 69 -3.71 -4.14 -8.88
N GLU A 70 -3.35 -5.32 -8.38
CA GLU A 70 -4.17 -6.53 -8.48
C GLU A 70 -5.52 -6.38 -7.74
N GLN A 71 -5.51 -5.88 -6.50
CA GLN A 71 -6.71 -5.77 -5.67
C GLN A 71 -7.71 -4.76 -6.25
N PHE A 72 -7.25 -3.58 -6.65
CA PHE A 72 -8.14 -2.51 -7.13
C PHE A 72 -8.53 -2.65 -8.60
N ALA A 73 -7.87 -3.52 -9.38
CA ALA A 73 -8.31 -3.83 -10.74
C ALA A 73 -9.73 -4.36 -10.78
N SER A 74 -10.13 -5.14 -9.77
CA SER A 74 -11.47 -5.75 -9.66
C SER A 74 -12.51 -4.86 -8.98
N SER A 75 -12.21 -3.58 -8.76
CA SER A 75 -13.13 -2.65 -8.11
C SER A 75 -14.35 -2.34 -8.97
N ALA A 76 -15.53 -2.24 -8.34
CA ALA A 76 -16.74 -1.80 -9.03
C ALA A 76 -16.79 -0.28 -9.26
N TYR A 77 -15.85 0.46 -8.67
CA TYR A 77 -15.80 1.94 -8.69
C TYR A 77 -14.59 2.49 -9.44
N VAL A 78 -13.71 1.63 -9.95
CA VAL A 78 -12.51 2.03 -10.68
C VAL A 78 -12.66 1.63 -12.14
N GLU A 79 -12.45 2.60 -13.02
CA GLU A 79 -12.50 2.43 -14.47
C GLU A 79 -11.13 2.75 -15.06
N GLN A 80 -10.91 2.39 -16.33
CA GLN A 80 -9.62 2.56 -17.00
C GLN A 80 -9.08 3.99 -16.89
N GLU A 81 -9.96 4.98 -17.05
CA GLU A 81 -9.64 6.40 -17.03
C GLU A 81 -9.17 6.89 -15.67
N SER A 82 -9.64 6.27 -14.57
CA SER A 82 -9.33 6.66 -13.20
C SER A 82 -8.35 5.73 -12.50
N TYR A 83 -7.97 4.62 -13.12
CA TYR A 83 -7.22 3.56 -12.44
C TYR A 83 -5.85 4.01 -11.92
N ALA A 84 -5.03 4.64 -12.78
CA ALA A 84 -3.72 5.14 -12.38
C ALA A 84 -3.81 6.22 -11.30
N GLU A 85 -4.77 7.15 -11.43
CA GLU A 85 -5.02 8.21 -10.45
C GLU A 85 -5.45 7.65 -9.10
N THR A 86 -6.35 6.66 -9.12
CA THR A 86 -6.81 5.96 -7.91
C THR A 86 -5.65 5.27 -7.21
N LEU A 87 -4.79 4.56 -7.96
CA LEU A 87 -3.60 3.91 -7.39
C LEU A 87 -2.65 4.92 -6.74
N MET A 88 -2.42 6.09 -7.35
CA MET A 88 -1.59 7.14 -6.75
C MET A 88 -2.16 7.63 -5.42
N ALA A 89 -3.46 7.93 -5.36
CA ALA A 89 -4.12 8.36 -4.12
C ALA A 89 -4.11 7.26 -3.03
N LEU A 90 -4.28 5.99 -3.42
CA LEU A 90 -4.22 4.87 -2.49
C LEU A 90 -2.83 4.72 -1.85
N HIS A 91 -1.73 5.03 -2.54
CA HIS A 91 -0.41 5.05 -1.92
C HIS A 91 -0.31 6.13 -0.84
N GLU A 92 -0.86 7.33 -1.07
CA GLU A 92 -0.89 8.39 -0.07
C GLU A 92 -1.67 7.96 1.18
N ILE A 93 -2.88 7.42 1.00
CA ILE A 93 -3.72 6.91 2.09
C ILE A 93 -3.03 5.76 2.84
N PHE A 94 -2.42 4.82 2.11
CA PHE A 94 -1.75 3.67 2.70
C PHE A 94 -0.57 4.08 3.59
N TYR A 95 0.35 4.89 3.07
CA TYR A 95 1.54 5.28 3.84
C TYR A 95 1.22 6.26 4.97
N ASN A 96 0.18 7.10 4.81
CA ASN A 96 -0.36 7.86 5.92
C ASN A 96 -0.78 6.91 7.06
N LEU A 97 -1.60 5.90 6.77
CA LEU A 97 -2.08 5.01 7.82
C LEU A 97 -0.98 4.12 8.40
N LYS A 98 0.00 3.68 7.60
CA LYS A 98 1.19 2.97 8.10
C LYS A 98 1.94 3.79 9.15
N ASN A 99 2.08 5.11 8.92
CA ASN A 99 2.68 6.02 9.89
C ASN A 99 1.81 6.20 11.14
N GLU A 100 0.54 6.53 10.95
CA GLU A 100 -0.37 6.84 12.06
C GLU A 100 -0.61 5.64 12.99
N THR A 101 -0.37 4.43 12.50
CA THR A 101 -0.50 3.17 13.25
C THR A 101 0.84 2.57 13.65
N GLU A 102 1.96 3.27 13.43
CA GLU A 102 3.32 2.82 13.75
C GLU A 102 3.64 1.42 13.19
N ASP A 103 3.22 1.15 11.95
CA ASP A 103 3.42 -0.14 11.27
C ASP A 103 2.79 -1.36 11.97
N ARG A 104 1.87 -1.16 12.93
CA ARG A 104 1.20 -2.25 13.68
C ARG A 104 0.30 -3.12 12.80
N ILE A 105 -0.08 -2.63 11.63
CA ILE A 105 -0.88 -3.35 10.63
C ILE A 105 0.04 -3.79 9.49
N SER A 106 -0.05 -5.08 9.13
CA SER A 106 0.68 -5.60 7.98
C SER A 106 0.14 -5.03 6.67
N ASP A 107 1.00 -4.96 5.66
CA ASP A 107 0.67 -4.36 4.36
C ASP A 107 -0.51 -5.08 3.69
N TYR A 108 -0.50 -6.42 3.71
CA TYR A 108 -1.60 -7.26 3.22
C TYR A 108 -2.93 -6.91 3.89
N GLN A 109 -2.96 -6.87 5.23
CA GLN A 109 -4.17 -6.57 5.99
C GLN A 109 -4.69 -5.16 5.70
N LEU A 110 -3.78 -4.19 5.60
CA LEU A 110 -4.13 -2.81 5.33
C LEU A 110 -4.72 -2.64 3.92
N ILE A 111 -4.09 -3.19 2.88
CA ILE A 111 -4.62 -3.09 1.50
C ILE A 111 -6.00 -3.75 1.38
N HIS A 112 -6.19 -4.93 1.99
CA HIS A 112 -7.49 -5.61 1.97
C HIS A 112 -8.56 -4.84 2.75
N MET A 113 -8.18 -4.21 3.87
CA MET A 113 -9.08 -3.32 4.61
C MET A 113 -9.46 -2.09 3.78
N MET A 114 -8.49 -1.45 3.11
CA MET A 114 -8.73 -0.32 2.22
C MET A 114 -9.71 -0.71 1.11
N LYS A 115 -9.48 -1.83 0.41
CA LYS A 115 -10.36 -2.32 -0.64
C LYS A 115 -11.77 -2.57 -0.13
N ARG A 116 -11.93 -3.26 1.01
CA ARG A 116 -13.25 -3.53 1.60
C ARG A 116 -14.01 -2.24 1.92
N LEU A 117 -13.37 -1.30 2.62
CA LEU A 117 -14.00 -0.02 2.98
C LEU A 117 -14.36 0.80 1.75
N TYR A 118 -13.46 0.85 0.77
CA TYR A 118 -13.65 1.55 -0.49
C TYR A 118 -14.91 1.07 -1.23
N GLU A 119 -15.11 -0.25 -1.29
CA GLU A 119 -16.27 -0.87 -1.93
C GLU A 119 -17.55 -0.74 -1.12
N GLU A 120 -17.51 -1.07 0.17
CA GLU A 120 -18.71 -1.32 0.96
C GLU A 120 -19.23 -0.07 1.68
N GLU A 121 -18.33 0.78 2.17
CA GLU A 121 -18.69 1.89 3.06
C GLU A 121 -18.48 3.27 2.42
N CYS A 122 -17.56 3.36 1.46
CA CYS A 122 -17.16 4.62 0.83
C CYS A 122 -17.74 4.80 -0.57
N ALA A 123 -18.35 3.76 -1.15
CA ALA A 123 -18.93 3.78 -2.49
C ALA A 123 -17.99 4.39 -3.55
N GLY A 124 -16.70 4.00 -3.50
CA GLY A 124 -15.68 4.48 -4.43
C GLY A 124 -15.03 5.83 -4.09
N SER A 125 -15.41 6.48 -2.98
CA SER A 125 -14.82 7.75 -2.58
C SER A 125 -13.50 7.58 -1.82
N LEU A 126 -12.41 8.12 -2.38
CA LEU A 126 -11.10 8.17 -1.74
C LEU A 126 -11.10 9.08 -0.50
N ASP A 127 -11.80 10.21 -0.54
CA ASP A 127 -11.91 11.13 0.60
C ASP A 127 -12.62 10.48 1.80
N LEU A 128 -13.70 9.72 1.53
CA LEU A 128 -14.38 8.95 2.57
C LEU A 128 -13.49 7.82 3.08
N LEU A 129 -12.74 7.14 2.20
CA LEU A 129 -11.81 6.10 2.61
C LEU A 129 -10.75 6.65 3.56
N GLN A 130 -10.12 7.77 3.20
CA GLN A 130 -9.14 8.46 4.04
C GLN A 130 -9.74 8.80 5.42
N SER A 131 -10.91 9.44 5.43
CA SER A 131 -11.60 9.83 6.68
C SER A 131 -11.90 8.63 7.59
N ARG A 132 -12.28 7.48 7.01
CA ARG A 132 -12.55 6.25 7.77
C ARG A 132 -11.29 5.66 8.37
N LEU A 133 -10.20 5.66 7.62
CA LEU A 133 -8.92 5.11 8.06
C LEU A 133 -8.23 6.00 9.09
N GLU A 134 -8.39 7.33 9.00
CA GLU A 134 -7.95 8.26 10.03
C GLU A 134 -8.68 8.00 11.36
N ALA A 135 -10.00 7.79 11.31
CA ALA A 135 -10.77 7.43 12.51
C ALA A 135 -10.34 6.08 13.10
N TYR A 136 -9.99 5.12 12.25
CA TYR A 136 -9.42 3.84 12.69
C TYR A 136 -8.04 4.02 13.36
N ALA A 137 -7.16 4.84 12.78
CA ALA A 137 -5.85 5.11 13.33
C ALA A 137 -5.92 5.73 14.74
N GLU A 138 -6.86 6.66 14.94
CA GLU A 138 -7.11 7.28 16.24
C GLU A 138 -7.53 6.25 17.29
N GLN A 139 -8.38 5.28 16.92
CA GLN A 139 -8.76 4.19 17.83
C GLN A 139 -7.56 3.33 18.21
N CYS A 140 -6.68 2.99 17.25
CA CYS A 140 -5.46 2.25 17.53
C CYS A 140 -4.53 2.98 18.50
N ARG A 141 -4.38 4.30 18.37
CA ARG A 141 -3.58 5.12 19.30
C ARG A 141 -4.17 5.11 20.71
N VAL A 142 -5.47 5.31 20.83
CA VAL A 142 -6.15 5.28 22.14
C VAL A 142 -5.98 3.92 22.82
N GLU A 143 -6.10 2.82 22.07
CA GLU A 143 -5.88 1.47 22.58
C GLU A 143 -4.42 1.23 23.00
N ALA A 144 -3.46 1.70 22.20
CA ALA A 144 -2.04 1.63 22.53
C ALA A 144 -1.73 2.31 23.87
N MET A 145 -2.23 3.52 24.06
CA MET A 145 -2.03 4.30 25.29
C MET A 145 -2.61 3.62 26.53
N LYS A 146 -3.77 2.95 26.39
CA LYS A 146 -4.38 2.19 27.50
C LYS A 146 -3.52 0.99 27.88
N ASN A 147 -3.09 0.22 26.88
CA ASN A 147 -2.26 -0.96 27.11
C ASN A 147 -0.94 -0.60 27.80
N ASP A 148 -0.30 0.50 27.40
CA ASP A 148 0.94 0.96 28.04
C ASP A 148 0.71 1.37 29.51
N SER A 149 -0.42 2.04 29.81
CA SER A 149 -0.77 2.43 31.18
C SER A 149 -1.09 1.25 32.11
N ASP A 150 -1.66 0.17 31.57
CA ASP A 150 -1.97 -1.04 32.34
C ASP A 150 -0.70 -1.82 32.72
N LEU A 151 0.35 -1.75 31.89
CA LEU A 151 1.66 -2.38 32.14
C LEU A 151 2.47 -1.66 33.23
N GLU A 152 2.38 -0.33 33.34
CA GLU A 152 3.05 0.44 34.41
C GLU A 152 2.39 0.24 35.80
N GLY A 153 1.13 -0.19 35.85
CA GLY A 153 0.38 -0.42 37.10
C GLY A 153 0.78 -1.69 37.86
N ASP A 154 1.33 -2.70 37.19
CA ASP A 154 1.65 -4.00 37.81
C ASP A 154 3.04 -4.03 38.48
N ASP A 155 3.97 -3.15 38.08
CA ASP A 155 5.29 -3.04 38.71
C ASP A 155 5.23 -2.42 40.13
N ALA A 156 4.15 -1.69 40.45
CA ALA A 156 3.92 -1.16 41.79
C ALA A 156 3.52 -2.24 42.82
N ALA A 157 3.02 -3.40 42.37
CA ALA A 157 2.56 -4.48 43.26
C ALA A 157 3.72 -5.28 43.89
N TRP A 158 4.91 -5.29 43.27
CA TRP A 158 6.07 -6.03 43.79
C TRP A 158 6.90 -5.25 44.82
N GLN A 159 6.64 -3.96 45.04
CA GLN A 159 7.38 -3.13 46.01
C GLN A 159 6.77 -3.08 47.42
N LEU A 160 5.58 -3.66 47.63
CA LEU A 160 4.84 -3.61 48.91
C LEU A 160 4.99 -4.89 49.77
N LYS A 161 5.89 -5.81 49.42
CA LYS A 161 6.16 -7.06 50.16
C LYS A 161 7.56 -7.13 50.78
N ARG A 162 8.09 -6.04 51.32
CA ARG A 162 9.36 -6.05 52.07
C ARG A 162 9.19 -5.62 53.52
#